data_AF-A0A8J4LW95-F1
#
_entry.id   AF-A0A8J4LW95-F1
#
_cell.length_a   1.000
_cell.length_b   1.000
_cell.length_c   1.000
_cell.angle_alpha   90.00
_cell.angle_beta   90.00
_cell.angle_gamma   90.00
#
_symmetry.space_group_name_H-M   'P 1'
#
loop_
_entity.id
_entity.type
_entity.pdbx_description
1 polymer ?
#
loop_
_entity_poly.entity_id
_entity_poly.type
_entity_poly.pdbx_seq_one_letter_code
_entity_poly.pdbx_strand_id
1 'polypeptide(L)'
;PFIRKDTTRMTPESCASLAQAAGCTIFSVQYGEDCHGGYDLQAATRMGPSTVCNMACTGNRSQTCGGLYSNFIYIFASLPPSPSPLATTPPRPPPAPNPLPSPPSGPLLAKFYPLGCYRDITDNVRLIPFIRKDTTRMTP
;
A
#
# COMPACT_ATOMS: atom_id res chain seq x y z
N PRO A 1 -6.56 -0.46 -8.81
CA PRO A 1 -8.02 -0.54 -8.74
C PRO A 1 -8.51 -0.43 -7.29
N PHE A 2 -9.73 0.07 -7.10
CA PHE A 2 -10.47 -0.22 -5.87
C PHE A 2 -10.63 -1.74 -5.77
N ILE A 3 -10.26 -2.30 -4.63
CA ILE A 3 -10.36 -3.74 -4.38
C ILE A 3 -11.64 -4.02 -3.60
N ARG A 4 -11.80 -3.36 -2.44
CA ARG A 4 -12.90 -3.60 -1.53
C ARG A 4 -13.00 -2.50 -0.47
N LYS A 5 -14.21 -2.27 0.01
CA LYS A 5 -14.50 -1.55 1.25
C LYS A 5 -14.91 -2.55 2.33
N ASP A 6 -14.30 -2.48 3.51
CA ASP A 6 -14.65 -3.30 4.67
C ASP A 6 -14.76 -2.42 5.93
N THR A 7 -15.99 -2.22 6.39
CA THR A 7 -16.33 -1.35 7.53
C THR A 7 -15.98 -1.96 8.89
N THR A 8 -15.51 -3.21 8.95
CA THR A 8 -15.34 -3.94 10.22
C THR A 8 -14.03 -4.72 10.36
N ARG A 9 -13.38 -5.07 9.25
CA ARG A 9 -12.23 -5.99 9.21
C ARG A 9 -11.09 -5.48 8.34
N MET A 10 -11.09 -4.21 7.96
CA MET A 10 -9.98 -3.66 7.18
C MET A 10 -8.73 -3.58 8.04
N THR A 11 -7.63 -4.09 7.50
CA THR A 11 -6.26 -3.92 8.00
C THR A 11 -5.29 -3.86 6.81
N PRO A 12 -4.08 -3.31 6.96
CA PRO A 12 -3.05 -3.36 5.91
C PRO A 12 -2.77 -4.79 5.43
N GLU A 13 -2.77 -5.78 6.32
CA GLU A 13 -2.56 -7.20 6.00
C GLU A 13 -3.73 -7.77 5.18
N SER A 14 -4.97 -7.48 5.58
CA SER A 14 -6.14 -7.93 4.80
C SER A 14 -6.12 -7.32 3.40
N CYS A 15 -5.75 -6.04 3.27
CA CYS A 15 -5.66 -5.38 1.98
C CYS A 15 -4.49 -5.91 1.15
N ALA A 16 -3.34 -6.18 1.77
CA ALA A 16 -2.20 -6.81 1.15
C ALA A 16 -2.61 -8.16 0.53
N SER A 17 -3.29 -9.03 1.28
CA SER A 17 -3.76 -10.33 0.79
C SER A 17 -4.60 -10.19 -0.48
N LEU A 18 -5.56 -9.26 -0.46
CA LEU A 18 -6.46 -9.03 -1.58
C LEU A 18 -5.72 -8.43 -2.79
N ALA A 19 -4.79 -7.51 -2.56
CA ALA A 19 -3.98 -6.90 -3.59
C ALA A 19 -3.06 -7.92 -4.27
N GLN A 20 -2.46 -8.84 -3.51
CA GLN A 20 -1.69 -9.95 -4.08
C GLN A 20 -2.54 -10.91 -4.89
N ALA A 21 -3.73 -11.25 -4.40
CA ALA A 21 -4.68 -12.08 -5.14
C ALA A 21 -5.13 -11.40 -6.45
N ALA A 22 -5.21 -10.07 -6.45
CA ALA A 22 -5.45 -9.26 -7.65
C ALA A 22 -4.18 -9.03 -8.50
N GLY A 23 -3.04 -9.61 -8.12
CA GLY A 23 -1.77 -9.52 -8.82
C GLY A 23 -1.12 -8.15 -8.78
N CYS A 24 -1.48 -7.26 -7.85
CA CYS A 24 -0.95 -5.91 -7.74
C CYS A 24 0.47 -5.90 -7.14
N THR A 25 1.30 -4.94 -7.55
CA THR A 25 2.66 -4.74 -6.99
C THR A 25 2.70 -3.69 -5.87
N ILE A 26 1.67 -2.85 -5.81
CA ILE A 26 1.46 -1.85 -4.76
C ILE A 26 0.03 -1.97 -4.21
N PHE A 27 -0.18 -1.51 -2.98
CA PHE A 27 -1.52 -1.37 -2.40
C PHE A 27 -1.59 -0.15 -1.49
N SER A 28 -2.81 0.31 -1.21
CA SER A 28 -3.06 1.36 -0.24
C SER A 28 -4.34 1.12 0.53
N VAL A 29 -4.42 1.79 1.66
CA VAL A 29 -5.60 1.87 2.51
C VAL A 29 -6.03 3.33 2.67
N GLN A 30 -7.34 3.57 2.66
CA GLN A 30 -7.94 4.90 2.73
C GLN A 30 -9.16 4.88 3.65
N TYR A 31 -9.49 6.01 4.26
CA TYR A 31 -10.71 6.19 5.08
C TYR A 31 -10.89 5.20 6.24
N GLY A 32 -9.86 4.46 6.66
CA GLY A 32 -9.98 3.41 7.67
C GLY A 32 -10.52 2.07 7.16
N GLU A 33 -11.13 2.05 5.97
CA GLU A 33 -12.00 0.95 5.52
C GLU A 33 -11.89 0.61 4.03
N ASP A 34 -11.28 1.47 3.22
CA ASP A 34 -11.13 1.25 1.77
C ASP A 34 -9.76 0.60 1.50
N CYS A 35 -9.76 -0.43 0.65
CA CYS A 35 -8.57 -1.11 0.14
C CYS A 35 -8.43 -0.90 -1.37
N HIS A 36 -7.22 -0.55 -1.78
CA HIS A 36 -6.87 -0.32 -3.17
C HIS A 36 -5.58 -1.08 -3.49
N GLY A 37 -5.45 -1.58 -4.72
CA GLY A 37 -4.22 -2.21 -5.24
C GLY A 37 -3.82 -1.54 -6.54
N GLY A 38 -2.60 -1.71 -7.04
CA GLY A 38 -2.16 -1.13 -8.30
C GLY A 38 -0.83 -1.65 -8.81
N TYR A 39 -0.35 -0.99 -9.86
CA TYR A 39 0.96 -1.28 -10.49
C TYR A 39 1.83 -0.04 -10.68
N ASP A 40 1.21 1.13 -10.85
CA ASP A 40 1.89 2.36 -11.20
C ASP A 40 2.16 3.22 -9.97
N LEU A 41 3.40 3.13 -9.47
CA LEU A 41 3.81 3.86 -8.29
C LEU A 41 3.93 5.38 -8.55
N GLN A 42 4.28 5.79 -9.76
CA GLN A 42 4.40 7.20 -10.11
C GLN A 42 3.01 7.85 -10.09
N ALA A 43 2.01 7.19 -10.69
CA ALA A 43 0.62 7.63 -10.62
C ALA A 43 0.11 7.67 -9.17
N ALA A 44 0.48 6.66 -8.37
CA ALA A 44 0.06 6.55 -6.98
C ALA A 44 0.61 7.65 -6.06
N THR A 45 1.75 8.23 -6.41
CA THR A 45 2.47 9.23 -5.59
C THR A 45 2.47 10.62 -6.20
N ARG A 46 1.89 10.80 -7.39
CA ARG A 46 1.93 12.05 -8.19
C ARG A 46 1.46 13.30 -7.44
N MET A 47 0.52 13.17 -6.51
CA MET A 47 0.01 14.31 -5.72
C MET A 47 0.90 14.73 -4.56
N GLY A 48 2.00 14.00 -4.35
CA GLY A 48 2.94 14.24 -3.28
C GLY A 48 2.48 13.74 -1.91
N PRO A 49 3.34 13.91 -0.91
CA PRO A 49 3.10 13.43 0.44
C PRO A 49 1.93 14.16 1.10
N SER A 50 1.26 13.46 2.02
CA SER A 50 0.22 14.00 2.89
C SER A 50 0.60 13.75 4.35
N THR A 51 0.06 14.57 5.25
CA THR A 51 0.13 14.35 6.70
C THR A 51 -1.19 13.83 7.27
N VAL A 52 -2.21 13.63 6.43
CA VAL A 52 -3.59 13.29 6.83
C VAL A 52 -3.85 11.78 6.73
N CYS A 53 -2.88 10.95 7.14
CA CYS A 53 -3.09 9.51 7.31
C CYS A 53 -3.15 9.17 8.79
N ASN A 54 -4.25 9.53 9.43
CA ASN A 54 -4.47 9.41 10.87
C ASN A 54 -5.74 8.62 11.20
N MET A 55 -6.39 8.00 10.21
CA MET A 55 -7.57 7.17 10.45
C MET A 55 -7.16 5.77 10.85
N ALA A 56 -7.73 5.31 11.96
CA ALA A 56 -7.55 3.95 12.44
C ALA A 56 -8.26 2.95 11.52
N CYS A 57 -7.67 1.77 11.34
CA CYS A 57 -8.30 0.70 10.57
C CYS A 57 -9.54 0.14 11.28
N THR A 58 -10.56 -0.26 10.52
CA THR A 58 -11.79 -0.84 11.09
C THR A 58 -11.57 -2.20 11.73
N GLY A 59 -10.66 -3.02 11.19
CA GLY A 59 -10.30 -4.33 11.72
C GLY A 59 -9.23 -4.30 12.81
N ASN A 60 -8.48 -3.21 12.93
CA ASN A 60 -7.48 -3.04 13.98
C ASN A 60 -7.20 -1.56 14.25
N ARG A 61 -7.73 -1.04 15.36
CA ARG A 61 -7.62 0.38 15.72
C ARG A 61 -6.20 0.84 16.04
N SER A 62 -5.26 -0.08 16.27
CA SER A 62 -3.84 0.23 16.51
C SER A 62 -3.05 0.46 15.21
N GLN A 63 -3.68 0.27 14.05
CA GLN A 63 -3.07 0.46 12.74
C GLN A 63 -3.68 1.66 12.02
N THR A 64 -2.87 2.30 11.18
CA THR A 64 -3.29 3.41 10.33
C THR A 64 -3.77 2.90 8.98
N CYS A 65 -4.97 3.30 8.57
CA CYS A 65 -5.57 2.96 7.27
C CYS A 65 -5.89 4.22 6.44
N GLY A 66 -4.87 5.03 6.22
CA GLY A 66 -4.97 6.28 5.45
C GLY A 66 -5.70 7.38 6.22
N GLY A 67 -6.38 8.25 5.48
CA GLY A 67 -7.26 9.25 6.05
C GLY A 67 -8.05 10.00 4.99
N LEU A 68 -8.60 11.16 5.38
CA LEU A 68 -9.48 11.94 4.51
C LEU A 68 -8.69 12.39 3.27
N TYR A 69 -9.12 11.93 2.09
CA TYR A 69 -8.42 12.17 0.82
C TYR A 69 -6.92 11.89 0.89
N SER A 70 -6.51 10.87 1.65
CA SER A 70 -5.10 10.53 1.84
C SER A 70 -4.91 9.02 1.96
N ASN A 71 -4.02 8.49 1.13
CA ASN A 71 -3.72 7.07 1.05
C ASN A 71 -2.45 6.77 1.82
N PHE A 72 -2.49 5.73 2.65
CA PHE A 72 -1.27 5.13 3.16
C PHE A 72 -0.85 4.00 2.20
N ILE A 73 0.28 4.18 1.52
CA ILE A 73 0.74 3.34 0.42
C ILE A 73 1.79 2.35 0.91
N TYR A 74 1.69 1.12 0.41
CA TYR A 74 2.62 0.03 0.64
C TYR A 74 3.08 -0.58 -0.69
N ILE A 75 4.31 -1.09 -0.70
CA ILE A 75 4.88 -1.83 -1.83
C ILE A 75 5.19 -3.27 -1.40
N PHE A 76 4.95 -4.25 -2.27
CA PHE A 76 5.40 -5.61 -2.00
C PHE A 76 6.91 -5.71 -2.19
N ALA A 77 7.57 -6.51 -1.36
CA ALA A 77 8.92 -6.96 -1.64
C ALA A 77 8.88 -7.71 -2.98
N SER A 78 9.49 -7.15 -4.01
CA SER A 78 9.94 -7.96 -5.13
C SER A 78 10.88 -9.00 -4.52
N LEU A 79 10.49 -10.28 -4.53
CA LEU A 79 11.46 -11.35 -4.37
C LEU A 79 12.59 -11.00 -5.36
N PRO A 80 13.85 -10.88 -4.91
CA PRO A 80 14.93 -10.70 -5.86
C PRO A 80 14.78 -11.80 -6.92
N PRO A 81 14.93 -11.50 -8.23
CA PRO A 81 15.10 -12.57 -9.20
C PRO A 81 16.22 -13.45 -8.64
N SER A 82 15.96 -14.75 -8.52
CA SER A 82 16.86 -15.75 -7.94
C SER A 82 18.32 -15.37 -8.17
N PRO A 83 19.17 -15.29 -7.13
CA PRO A 83 20.53 -14.80 -7.31
C PRO A 83 21.23 -15.70 -8.31
N SER A 84 21.54 -15.14 -9.48
CA SER A 84 22.61 -15.68 -10.31
C SER A 84 23.89 -15.50 -9.48
N PRO A 85 24.65 -16.56 -9.19
CA PRO A 85 25.76 -16.47 -8.23
C PRO A 85 26.96 -15.83 -8.91
N LEU A 86 26.99 -14.51 -9.10
CA LEU A 86 28.19 -13.75 -9.47
C LEU A 86 27.90 -12.24 -9.38
N ALA A 87 28.15 -11.63 -8.21
CA ALA A 87 28.79 -10.32 -8.06
C ALA A 87 28.71 -9.82 -6.60
N THR A 88 29.86 -9.87 -5.93
CA THR A 88 30.45 -8.75 -5.18
C THR A 88 29.67 -8.18 -3.99
N THR A 89 30.14 -8.57 -2.79
CA THR A 89 30.15 -7.86 -1.49
C THR A 89 29.12 -6.73 -1.25
N PRO A 90 28.21 -6.87 -0.26
CA PRO A 90 27.33 -5.77 0.13
C PRO A 90 28.12 -4.64 0.82
N PRO A 91 27.87 -3.36 0.47
CA PRO A 91 28.35 -2.25 1.28
C PRO A 91 27.63 -2.22 2.64
N ARG A 92 28.40 -1.90 3.68
CA ARG A 92 27.93 -1.76 5.07
C ARG A 92 26.82 -0.69 5.14
N PRO A 93 25.64 -0.98 5.73
CA PRO A 93 24.61 0.02 5.90
C PRO A 93 25.05 1.10 6.91
N PRO A 94 24.69 2.38 6.70
CA PRO A 94 24.89 3.42 7.70
C PRO A 94 24.02 3.15 8.94
N PRO A 95 24.43 3.62 10.13
CA PRO A 95 23.61 3.52 11.33
C PRO A 95 22.34 4.35 11.15
N ALA A 96 21.18 3.69 11.19
CA ALA A 96 19.88 4.34 11.09
C ALA A 96 19.59 5.16 12.37
N PRO A 97 19.06 6.39 12.27
CA PRO A 97 18.52 7.10 13.42
C PRO A 97 17.11 6.59 13.73
N ASN A 98 16.93 6.17 14.97
CA ASN A 98 15.67 5.87 15.67
C ASN A 98 14.93 4.57 15.30
N PRO A 99 14.39 3.83 16.29
CA PRO A 99 13.64 2.61 16.05
C PRO A 99 12.27 2.91 15.42
N LEU A 100 12.05 2.28 14.26
CA LEU A 100 10.76 2.21 13.57
C LEU A 100 9.75 1.44 14.45
N PRO A 101 8.48 1.86 14.54
CA PRO A 101 7.48 1.12 15.29
C PRO A 101 7.37 -0.33 14.81
N SER A 102 7.24 -1.24 15.77
CA SER A 102 7.28 -2.69 15.56
C SER A 102 6.19 -3.17 14.58
N PRO A 103 6.50 -4.13 13.69
CA PRO A 103 5.48 -4.74 12.86
C PRO A 103 4.48 -5.52 13.73
N PRO A 104 3.17 -5.46 13.44
CA PRO A 104 2.16 -6.24 14.14
C PRO A 104 2.38 -7.74 13.90
N SER A 105 2.18 -8.52 14.96
CA SER A 105 2.28 -9.98 14.97
C SER A 105 1.10 -10.61 14.22
N GLY A 106 1.12 -10.53 12.89
CA GLY A 106 0.24 -11.27 11.99
C GLY A 106 0.94 -12.48 11.37
N PRO A 107 0.21 -13.49 10.87
CA PRO A 107 0.80 -14.58 10.10
C PRO A 107 1.59 -14.01 8.92
N LEU A 108 2.67 -14.70 8.53
CA LEU A 108 3.65 -14.34 7.48
C LEU A 108 3.00 -14.13 6.12
N LEU A 109 2.23 -13.07 6.01
CA LEU A 109 1.74 -12.49 4.78
C LEU A 109 2.92 -11.81 4.10
N ALA A 110 2.92 -11.80 2.78
CA ALA A 110 4.05 -11.34 2.00
C ALA A 110 4.65 -10.05 2.54
N LYS A 111 5.98 -10.01 2.66
CA LYS A 111 6.70 -8.83 3.12
C LYS A 111 6.29 -7.64 2.26
N PHE A 112 5.58 -6.69 2.86
CA PHE A 112 5.28 -5.40 2.28
C PHE A 112 5.92 -4.31 3.13
N TYR A 113 6.25 -3.19 2.50
CA TYR A 113 6.92 -2.08 3.14
C TYR A 113 6.07 -0.82 3.03
N PRO A 114 5.95 -0.04 4.13
CA PRO A 114 5.25 1.24 4.08
C PRO A 114 6.09 2.21 3.24
N LEU A 115 5.47 2.77 2.19
CA LEU A 115 6.07 3.85 1.43
C LEU A 115 5.76 5.21 2.07
N GLY A 116 4.56 5.36 2.62
CA GLY A 116 4.16 6.57 3.35
C GLY A 116 2.74 7.04 3.01
N CYS A 117 2.44 8.25 3.46
CA CYS A 117 1.15 8.90 3.28
C CYS A 117 1.17 9.86 2.09
N TYR A 118 0.21 9.72 1.18
CA TYR A 118 0.13 10.49 -0.06
C TYR A 118 -1.28 11.05 -0.26
N ARG A 119 -1.37 12.23 -0.87
CA ARG A 119 -2.65 12.89 -1.13
C ARG A 119 -3.45 12.15 -2.21
N ASP A 120 -4.75 12.13 -2.03
CA ASP A 120 -5.76 11.75 -3.03
C ASP A 120 -6.60 12.99 -3.39
N ILE A 121 -7.32 12.99 -4.52
CA ILE A 121 -8.01 14.21 -5.00
C ILE A 121 -9.44 14.36 -4.44
N THR A 122 -9.92 15.61 -4.44
CA THR A 122 -11.27 16.05 -3.99
C THR A 122 -12.30 16.32 -5.10
N ASP A 123 -11.93 16.29 -6.39
CA ASP A 123 -12.76 16.77 -7.51
C ASP A 123 -13.21 15.66 -8.50
N ASN A 124 -14.13 14.78 -8.05
CA ASN A 124 -14.86 13.78 -8.85
C ASN A 124 -14.06 12.76 -9.67
N VAL A 125 -12.72 12.76 -9.61
CA VAL A 125 -11.86 11.76 -10.24
C VAL A 125 -10.88 11.23 -9.19
N ARG A 126 -11.31 10.32 -8.29
CA ARG A 126 -10.38 9.62 -7.38
C ARG A 126 -9.16 9.16 -8.19
N LEU A 127 -7.95 9.64 -7.87
CA LEU A 127 -6.72 9.19 -8.55
C LEU A 127 -6.48 7.70 -8.29
N ILE A 128 -7.12 7.17 -7.25
CA ILE A 128 -6.85 5.86 -6.72
C ILE A 128 -8.05 4.93 -6.95
N PRO A 129 -8.22 4.50 -8.21
CA PRO A 129 -8.41 3.11 -8.49
C PRO A 129 -7.15 2.59 -9.19
N PHE A 130 -5.94 2.77 -8.62
CA PHE A 130 -4.63 2.60 -9.28
C PHE A 130 -4.66 1.67 -10.52
N ILE A 131 -4.77 2.28 -11.67
CA ILE A 131 -5.42 1.80 -12.90
C ILE A 131 -5.04 0.34 -13.30
N ARG A 132 -6.05 -0.50 -13.63
CA ARG A 132 -5.84 -1.72 -14.43
C ARG A 132 -5.20 -1.27 -15.75
N LYS A 133 -4.24 -2.00 -16.32
CA LYS A 133 -3.69 -1.71 -17.66
C LYS A 133 -4.74 -1.58 -18.79
N ASP A 134 -6.01 -1.83 -18.52
CA ASP A 134 -7.05 -1.92 -19.51
C ASP A 134 -8.30 -1.12 -19.09
N THR A 135 -8.52 -0.01 -19.79
CA THR A 135 -9.73 0.82 -19.74
C THR A 135 -10.92 0.22 -20.49
N THR A 136 -10.84 -1.02 -21.01
CA THR A 136 -11.87 -1.60 -21.90
C THR A 136 -12.89 -2.53 -21.22
N ARG A 137 -12.80 -2.75 -19.90
CA ARG A 137 -13.81 -3.55 -19.14
C ARG A 137 -14.40 -2.81 -17.95
N MET A 138 -14.94 -1.62 -18.19
CA MET A 138 -16.12 -1.14 -17.46
C MET A 138 -17.33 -1.48 -18.30
N THR A 139 -17.83 -2.70 -18.16
CA THR A 139 -19.21 -3.01 -18.56
C THR A 139 -20.12 -2.69 -17.38
N PRO A 140 -21.35 -2.23 -17.64
CA PRO A 140 -22.18 -1.42 -16.75
C PRO A 140 -22.55 -2.10 -15.43
#